data_AF-A0A1B6K0V0-F1
#
_entry.id   AF-A0A1B6K0V0-F1
#
_cell.length_a   1.000
_cell.length_b   1.000
_cell.length_c   1.000
_cell.angle_alpha   90.00
_cell.angle_beta   90.00
_cell.angle_gamma   90.00
#
_symmetry.space_group_name_H-M   'P 1'
#
loop_
_entity.id
_entity.type
_entity.pdbx_description
1 polymer ?
#
loop_
_entity_poly.entity_id
_entity_poly.type
_entity_poly.pdbx_seq_one_letter_code
_entity_poly.pdbx_strand_id
1 'polypeptide(L)'
;MDLNKDKILSFENFKCVSQDQELNKKREEHSESESEEKETVNIPKGRCKSGRFWKTEKTRAKTVVKTKGLQSTLEKRRKMQEEIRLAKQLTRDTLNERKKQKEEHRQRRILNLKKKEENRKKSEIVQVIKNPSKVKKKHLRMIEKRDTLPFLNKAVY
;
A
#
# COMPACT_ATOMS: atom_id res chain seq x y z
N MET A 1 -12.70 13.03 29.25
CA MET A 1 -11.48 12.18 29.16
C MET A 1 -10.94 12.36 27.76
N ASP A 2 -10.41 13.55 27.57
CA ASP A 2 -10.16 14.14 26.26
C ASP A 2 -8.72 13.84 25.88
N LEU A 3 -8.56 12.93 24.92
CA LEU A 3 -7.25 12.53 24.42
C LEU A 3 -6.90 13.37 23.20
N ASN A 4 -6.06 14.39 23.47
CA ASN A 4 -5.01 14.92 22.60
C ASN A 4 -5.43 15.32 21.17
N LYS A 5 -6.05 16.48 21.06
CA LYS A 5 -6.05 17.29 19.83
C LYS A 5 -4.70 18.00 19.57
N ASP A 6 -3.76 17.92 20.52
CA ASP A 6 -2.50 18.67 20.52
C ASP A 6 -1.33 17.96 19.78
N LYS A 7 -1.57 16.80 19.17
CA LYS A 7 -0.56 16.10 18.34
C LYS A 7 -0.64 16.36 16.85
N ILE A 8 -1.62 17.14 16.39
CA ILE A 8 -1.83 17.43 14.96
C ILE A 8 -1.32 18.83 14.58
N LEU A 9 -0.91 19.65 15.55
CA LEU A 9 -0.49 21.05 15.34
C LEU A 9 1.03 21.31 15.45
N SER A 10 1.87 20.29 15.23
CA SER A 10 3.33 20.46 15.25
C SER A 10 4.04 20.08 13.95
N PHE A 11 3.31 19.89 12.86
CA PHE A 11 3.91 19.54 11.56
C PHE A 11 4.01 20.69 10.55
N GLU A 12 3.48 21.88 10.87
CA GLU A 12 3.61 23.05 10.00
C GLU A 12 4.41 24.14 10.72
N ASN A 13 5.52 24.53 10.07
CA ASN A 13 6.50 25.56 10.44
C ASN A 13 7.79 25.08 11.14
N PHE A 14 8.58 24.29 10.42
CA PHE A 14 10.04 24.48 10.42
C PHE A 14 10.45 25.07 9.07
N LYS A 15 10.22 26.38 8.92
CA LYS A 15 10.78 27.17 7.83
C LYS A 15 12.25 27.42 8.17
N CYS A 16 13.13 26.48 7.81
CA CYS A 16 14.56 26.73 7.76
C CYS A 16 14.82 27.65 6.56
N VAL A 17 14.79 28.97 6.79
CA VAL A 17 15.07 30.02 5.78
C VAL A 17 16.49 30.56 5.91
N SER A 18 17.23 30.12 6.93
CA SER A 18 18.45 30.83 7.35
C SER A 18 19.73 30.33 6.67
N GLN A 19 19.76 29.09 6.17
CA GLN A 19 20.99 28.49 5.60
C GLN A 19 21.13 28.68 4.09
N ASP A 20 20.03 28.90 3.38
CA ASP A 20 20.05 29.10 1.92
C ASP A 20 20.50 30.52 1.53
N GLN A 21 20.34 31.50 2.42
CA GLN A 21 20.76 32.89 2.16
C GLN A 21 22.29 33.08 2.24
N GLU A 22 22.98 32.39 3.15
CA GLU A 22 24.45 32.49 3.27
C GLU A 22 25.20 31.76 2.15
N LEU A 23 24.63 30.68 1.60
CA LEU A 23 25.20 29.96 0.45
C LEU A 23 25.06 30.75 -0.87
N ASN A 24 24.03 31.59 -0.99
CA ASN A 24 23.87 32.48 -2.13
C ASN A 24 24.85 33.66 -2.08
N LYS A 25 25.09 34.23 -0.89
CA LYS A 25 26.04 35.35 -0.73
C LYS A 25 27.49 34.96 -1.00
N LYS A 26 27.91 33.74 -0.63
CA LYS A 26 29.24 33.20 -0.99
C LYS A 26 29.40 32.80 -2.46
N ARG A 27 28.31 32.64 -3.21
CA ARG A 27 28.36 32.35 -4.65
C ARG A 27 28.48 33.61 -5.51
N GLU A 28 28.05 34.77 -5.01
CA GLU A 28 28.18 36.06 -5.68
C GLU A 28 29.62 36.61 -5.60
N GLU A 29 30.35 36.36 -4.52
CA GLU A 29 31.72 36.90 -4.33
C GLU A 29 32.83 36.18 -5.12
N HIS A 30 32.55 35.09 -5.85
CA HIS A 30 33.58 34.34 -6.59
C HIS A 30 33.36 34.27 -8.11
N SER A 31 32.47 35.10 -8.67
CA SER A 31 32.22 35.14 -10.12
C SER A 31 32.88 36.31 -10.87
N GLU A 32 33.62 37.17 -10.19
CA GLU A 32 34.35 38.27 -10.82
C GLU A 32 35.84 37.90 -10.97
N SER A 33 36.13 36.85 -11.75
CA SER A 33 37.43 36.74 -12.39
C SER A 33 37.22 37.12 -13.86
N GLU A 34 37.67 38.33 -14.21
CA GLU A 34 37.71 38.86 -15.57
C GLU A 34 38.27 37.79 -16.51
N SER A 35 37.40 37.18 -17.32
CA SER A 35 37.84 36.38 -18.45
C SER A 35 38.27 37.36 -19.53
N GLU A 36 39.57 37.46 -19.78
CA GLU A 36 40.13 38.13 -20.96
C GLU A 36 39.32 37.71 -22.20
N GLU A 37 38.45 38.60 -22.67
CA GLU A 37 37.72 38.43 -23.90
C GLU A 37 38.75 38.52 -25.02
N LYS A 38 39.24 37.36 -25.49
CA LYS A 38 39.99 37.31 -26.75
C LYS A 38 39.07 37.91 -27.81
N GLU A 39 39.41 39.09 -28.29
CA GLU A 39 38.73 39.78 -29.39
C GLU A 39 38.77 38.87 -30.62
N THR A 40 37.78 37.98 -30.73
CA THR A 40 37.57 37.24 -31.97
C THR A 40 37.08 38.27 -32.96
N VAL A 41 37.88 38.52 -33.99
CA VAL A 41 37.56 39.42 -35.11
C VAL A 41 36.11 39.19 -35.52
N ASN A 42 35.23 40.13 -35.17
CA ASN A 42 33.80 39.99 -35.32
C ASN A 42 33.43 40.36 -36.76
N ILE A 43 33.78 39.47 -37.70
CA ILE A 43 33.52 39.66 -39.11
C ILE A 43 31.98 39.66 -39.29
N PRO A 44 31.35 40.76 -39.73
CA PRO A 44 29.91 40.82 -39.87
C PRO A 44 29.46 39.82 -40.92
N LYS A 45 28.74 38.77 -40.50
CA LYS A 45 28.16 37.79 -41.41
C LYS A 45 26.95 38.40 -42.12
N GLY A 46 26.86 38.21 -43.43
CA GLY A 46 25.69 38.64 -44.21
C GLY A 46 24.41 37.92 -43.78
N ARG A 47 23.25 38.53 -44.04
CA ARG A 47 21.94 37.91 -43.78
C ARG A 47 21.80 36.61 -44.58
N CYS A 48 21.35 35.54 -43.94
CA CYS A 48 21.13 34.26 -44.60
C CYS A 48 20.10 34.41 -45.73
N LYS A 49 20.48 34.05 -46.96
CA LYS A 49 19.71 34.30 -48.20
C LYS A 49 18.27 33.74 -48.21
N SER A 50 17.97 32.75 -47.36
CA SER A 50 16.66 32.10 -47.27
C SER A 50 15.88 32.37 -45.97
N GLY A 51 16.36 33.25 -45.09
CA GLY A 51 15.68 33.61 -43.82
C GLY A 51 15.45 32.47 -42.82
N ARG A 52 16.05 31.29 -43.03
CA ARG A 52 15.72 30.07 -42.30
C ARG A 52 16.60 29.91 -41.05
N PHE A 53 15.98 29.89 -39.87
CA PHE A 53 16.62 29.97 -38.55
C PHE A 53 17.57 28.81 -38.18
N TRP A 54 17.51 27.65 -38.86
CA TRP A 54 18.32 26.47 -38.52
C TRP A 54 19.77 26.51 -39.02
N LYS A 55 20.16 27.58 -39.74
CA LYS A 55 21.53 27.76 -40.25
C LYS A 55 22.43 28.59 -39.33
N THR A 56 22.01 28.84 -38.09
CA THR A 56 22.86 29.48 -37.08
C THR A 56 23.91 28.49 -36.58
N GLU A 57 25.13 28.96 -36.34
CA GLU A 57 26.20 28.14 -35.75
C GLU A 57 25.83 27.75 -34.32
N LYS A 58 25.74 26.45 -34.06
CA LYS A 58 25.54 25.93 -32.69
C LYS A 58 26.80 26.20 -31.89
N THR A 59 26.73 27.04 -30.87
CA THR A 59 27.83 27.23 -29.92
C THR A 59 27.91 26.03 -28.97
N ARG A 60 29.12 25.55 -28.69
CA ARG A 60 29.32 24.53 -27.65
C ARG A 60 28.98 25.17 -26.29
N ALA A 61 28.34 24.42 -25.40
CA ALA A 61 28.10 24.88 -24.03
C ALA A 61 29.43 25.31 -23.40
N LYS A 62 29.53 26.58 -22.99
CA LYS A 62 30.79 27.20 -22.52
C LYS A 62 31.32 26.56 -21.24
N THR A 63 30.45 25.95 -20.43
CA THR A 63 30.80 25.35 -19.14
C THR A 63 30.25 23.93 -19.03
N VAL A 64 31.15 22.95 -18.86
CA VAL A 64 30.79 21.60 -18.40
C VAL A 64 30.86 21.62 -16.88
N VAL A 65 29.72 21.57 -16.20
CA VAL A 65 29.68 21.48 -14.73
C VAL A 65 30.14 20.08 -14.33
N LYS A 66 31.43 19.94 -14.01
CA LYS A 66 32.02 18.70 -13.48
C LYS A 66 31.64 18.55 -12.00
N THR A 67 30.43 18.10 -11.71
CA THR A 67 30.07 17.72 -10.34
C THR A 67 30.75 16.40 -9.99
N LYS A 68 31.31 16.30 -8.77
CA LYS A 68 31.57 14.98 -8.18
C LYS A 68 30.20 14.33 -8.07
N GLY A 69 30.00 13.19 -8.72
CA GLY A 69 28.70 12.48 -8.73
C GLY A 69 28.15 12.32 -7.32
N LEU A 70 26.83 12.15 -7.19
CA LEU A 70 26.12 12.11 -5.89
C LEU A 70 26.57 10.88 -5.05
N GLN A 71 27.75 10.96 -4.46
CA GLN A 71 28.31 9.90 -3.64
C GLN A 71 27.73 10.04 -2.24
N SER A 72 26.82 9.12 -1.90
CA SER A 72 26.33 8.98 -0.54
C SER A 72 27.44 8.42 0.36
N THR A 73 27.62 9.05 1.51
CA THR A 73 28.50 8.52 2.56
C THR A 73 28.01 7.12 2.98
N LEU A 74 28.93 6.30 3.47
CA LEU A 74 28.63 4.93 3.91
C LEU A 74 27.52 4.89 4.97
N GLU A 75 27.52 5.85 5.89
CA GLU A 75 26.51 6.00 6.93
C GLU A 75 25.10 6.23 6.34
N LYS A 76 24.98 7.10 5.33
CA LYS A 76 23.69 7.35 4.64
C LYS A 76 23.17 6.09 3.95
N ARG A 77 24.06 5.28 3.37
CA ARG A 77 23.69 4.00 2.75
C ARG A 77 23.18 2.98 3.78
N ARG A 78 23.82 2.91 4.96
CA ARG A 78 23.37 2.03 6.06
C ARG A 78 21.98 2.43 6.57
N LYS A 79 21.76 3.73 6.83
CA LYS A 79 20.45 4.25 7.26
C LYS A 79 19.35 3.90 6.26
N MET A 80 19.59 4.15 4.97
CA MET A 80 18.64 3.80 3.91
C MET A 80 18.34 2.29 3.85
N GLN A 81 19.35 1.44 4.04
CA GLN A 81 19.14 -0.01 4.08
C GLN A 81 18.31 -0.46 5.28
N GLU A 82 18.54 0.14 6.45
CA GLU A 82 17.78 -0.11 7.67
C GLU A 82 16.32 0.33 7.51
N GLU A 83 16.08 1.52 6.96
CA GLU A 83 14.73 2.03 6.66
C GLU A 83 13.98 1.10 5.70
N ILE A 84 14.63 0.67 4.61
CA ILE A 84 14.05 -0.29 3.65
C ILE A 84 13.74 -1.63 4.33
N ARG A 85 14.61 -2.08 5.25
CA ARG A 85 14.40 -3.33 6.00
C ARG A 85 13.18 -3.23 6.91
N LEU A 86 13.05 -2.14 7.66
CA LEU A 86 11.91 -1.88 8.54
C LEU A 86 10.60 -1.76 7.75
N ALA A 87 10.59 -1.01 6.65
CA ALA A 87 9.41 -0.88 5.79
C ALA A 87 8.94 -2.23 5.23
N LYS A 88 9.89 -3.08 4.82
CA LYS A 88 9.59 -4.44 4.34
C LYS A 88 9.05 -5.34 5.46
N GLN A 89 9.55 -5.21 6.68
CA GLN A 89 9.04 -5.97 7.83
C GLN A 89 7.59 -5.59 8.12
N LEU A 90 7.31 -4.29 8.27
CA LEU A 90 5.96 -3.79 8.53
C LEU A 90 4.95 -4.22 7.45
N THR A 91 5.37 -4.17 6.19
CA THR A 91 4.54 -4.62 5.06
C THR A 91 4.22 -6.12 5.15
N ARG A 92 5.23 -6.94 5.47
CA ARG A 92 5.05 -8.39 5.64
C ARG A 92 4.12 -8.71 6.80
N ASP A 93 4.28 -8.03 7.93
CA ASP A 93 3.45 -8.25 9.12
C ASP A 93 1.97 -7.93 8.83
N THR A 94 1.71 -6.81 8.17
CA THR A 94 0.36 -6.41 7.74
C THR A 94 -0.26 -7.45 6.79
N LEU A 95 0.51 -7.97 5.83
CA LEU A 95 0.03 -8.99 4.89
C LEU A 95 -0.23 -10.33 5.59
N ASN A 96 0.62 -10.72 6.52
CA ASN A 96 0.48 -11.95 7.28
C ASN A 96 -0.76 -11.90 8.19
N GLU A 97 -1.01 -10.76 8.84
CA GLU A 97 -2.22 -10.56 9.64
C GLU A 97 -3.49 -10.68 8.79
N ARG A 98 -3.52 -10.00 7.63
CA ARG A 98 -4.66 -10.11 6.67
C ARG A 98 -4.87 -11.55 6.19
N LYS A 99 -3.79 -12.30 5.95
CA LYS A 99 -3.87 -13.72 5.56
C LYS A 99 -4.44 -14.56 6.69
N LYS A 100 -3.94 -14.38 7.91
CA LYS A 100 -4.41 -15.09 9.11
C LYS A 100 -5.90 -14.85 9.36
N GLN A 101 -6.37 -13.61 9.26
CA GLN A 101 -7.79 -13.27 9.40
C GLN A 101 -8.66 -13.96 8.33
N LYS A 102 -8.21 -13.96 7.06
CA LYS A 102 -8.92 -14.65 5.96
C LYS A 102 -8.98 -16.17 6.19
N GLU A 103 -7.89 -16.75 6.64
CA GLU A 103 -7.80 -18.18 6.93
C GLU A 103 -8.70 -18.57 8.10
N GLU A 104 -8.71 -17.79 9.18
CA GLU A 104 -9.62 -17.99 10.31
C GLU A 104 -11.10 -17.92 9.87
N HIS A 105 -11.45 -16.92 9.05
CA HIS A 105 -12.81 -16.82 8.51
C HIS A 105 -13.18 -18.02 7.62
N ARG A 106 -12.23 -18.50 6.80
CA ARG A 106 -12.42 -19.70 5.98
C ARG A 106 -12.63 -20.94 6.85
N GLN A 107 -11.79 -21.13 7.88
CA GLN A 107 -11.90 -22.24 8.83
C GLN A 107 -13.24 -22.19 9.57
N ARG A 108 -13.64 -21.02 10.07
CA ARG A 108 -14.95 -20.80 10.72
C ARG A 108 -16.10 -21.18 9.80
N ARG A 109 -16.04 -20.78 8.52
CA ARG A 109 -17.05 -21.15 7.53
C ARG A 109 -17.11 -22.66 7.31
N ILE A 110 -15.96 -23.33 7.17
CA ILE A 110 -15.87 -24.78 7.02
C ILE A 110 -16.47 -25.49 8.23
N LEU A 111 -16.14 -25.05 9.45
CA LEU A 111 -16.67 -25.61 10.69
C LEU A 111 -18.19 -25.43 10.79
N ASN A 112 -18.70 -24.24 10.44
CA ASN A 112 -20.14 -23.97 10.42
C ASN A 112 -20.89 -24.83 9.40
N LEU A 113 -20.31 -25.04 8.21
CA LEU A 113 -20.89 -25.93 7.19
C LEU A 113 -20.92 -27.38 7.69
N LYS A 114 -19.82 -27.89 8.23
CA LYS A 114 -19.77 -29.24 8.83
C LYS A 114 -20.80 -29.40 9.94
N LYS A 115 -20.90 -28.42 10.85
CA LYS A 115 -21.90 -28.41 11.92
C LYS A 115 -23.33 -28.38 11.36
N LYS A 116 -23.58 -27.65 10.27
CA LYS A 116 -24.88 -27.62 9.60
C LYS A 116 -25.22 -28.97 8.98
N GLU A 117 -24.26 -29.65 8.34
CA GLU A 117 -24.45 -31.00 7.80
C GLU A 117 -24.72 -32.03 8.91
N GLU A 118 -23.96 -31.98 10.01
CA GLU A 118 -24.19 -32.82 11.18
C GLU A 118 -25.54 -32.54 11.82
N ASN A 119 -25.93 -31.27 11.96
CA ASN A 119 -27.25 -30.89 12.46
C ASN A 119 -28.35 -31.37 11.50
N ARG A 120 -28.12 -31.35 10.18
CA ARG A 120 -29.05 -31.89 9.19
C ARG A 120 -29.24 -33.40 9.44
N LYS A 121 -28.15 -34.16 9.52
CA LYS A 121 -28.18 -35.61 9.85
C LYS A 121 -28.87 -35.88 11.18
N LYS A 122 -28.61 -35.08 12.22
CA LYS A 122 -29.27 -35.22 13.54
C LYS A 122 -30.75 -34.85 13.49
N SER A 123 -31.13 -33.83 12.72
CA SER A 123 -32.53 -33.44 12.52
C SER A 123 -33.31 -34.42 11.65
N GLU A 124 -32.61 -35.17 10.79
CA GLU A 124 -33.16 -36.29 10.03
C GLU A 124 -33.49 -37.48 10.95
N ILE A 125 -32.89 -37.57 12.14
CA ILE A 125 -33.27 -38.57 13.15
C ILE A 125 -34.60 -38.14 13.77
N VAL A 126 -35.66 -38.89 13.44
CA VAL A 126 -37.03 -38.61 13.88
C VAL A 126 -37.41 -39.53 15.03
N GLN A 127 -38.11 -39.00 16.04
CA GLN A 127 -38.74 -39.82 17.06
C GLN A 127 -40.18 -40.15 16.65
N VAL A 128 -40.51 -41.45 16.59
CA VAL A 128 -41.88 -41.90 16.29
C VAL A 128 -42.79 -41.63 17.49
N ILE A 129 -43.81 -40.80 17.29
CA ILE A 129 -44.83 -40.51 18.30
C ILE A 129 -45.93 -41.57 18.20
N LYS A 130 -45.93 -42.54 19.11
CA LYS A 130 -46.91 -43.64 19.12
C LYS A 130 -48.33 -43.20 19.46
N ASN A 131 -48.48 -42.18 20.32
CA ASN A 131 -49.79 -41.66 20.72
C ASN A 131 -49.82 -40.12 20.63
N PRO A 132 -50.48 -39.54 19.61
CA PRO A 132 -50.51 -38.10 19.41
C PRO A 132 -51.42 -37.35 20.41
N SER A 133 -52.41 -38.03 21.00
CA SER A 133 -53.35 -37.42 21.97
C SER A 133 -52.69 -37.05 23.29
N LYS A 134 -51.52 -37.64 23.60
CA LYS A 134 -50.72 -37.32 24.79
C LYS A 134 -49.81 -36.09 24.61
N VAL A 135 -49.75 -35.50 23.41
CA VAL A 135 -48.95 -34.30 23.14
C VAL A 135 -49.82 -33.06 23.30
N LYS A 136 -49.31 -32.03 24.01
CA LYS A 136 -50.04 -30.76 24.19
C LYS A 136 -50.36 -30.13 22.82
N LYS A 137 -51.59 -29.64 22.65
CA LYS A 137 -52.10 -29.07 21.39
C LYS A 137 -51.20 -28.00 20.76
N LYS A 138 -50.53 -27.18 21.59
CA LYS A 138 -49.57 -26.16 21.11
C LYS A 138 -48.28 -26.74 20.53
N HIS A 139 -47.78 -27.87 21.04
CA HIS A 139 -46.55 -28.49 20.57
C HIS A 139 -46.74 -29.24 19.23
N LEU A 140 -47.96 -29.71 18.94
CA LEU A 140 -48.29 -30.32 17.64
C LEU A 140 -48.01 -29.38 16.45
N ARG A 141 -48.06 -28.06 16.67
CA ARG A 141 -47.75 -27.04 15.65
C ARG A 141 -46.26 -26.92 15.33
N MET A 142 -45.39 -27.41 16.23
CA MET A 142 -43.93 -27.37 16.07
C MET A 142 -43.36 -28.67 15.49
N ILE A 143 -44.17 -29.73 15.42
CA ILE A 143 -43.72 -31.07 15.00
C ILE A 143 -43.88 -31.18 13.48
N GLU A 144 -42.78 -31.49 12.78
CA GLU A 144 -42.81 -31.82 11.36
C GLU A 144 -43.15 -33.30 11.13
N LYS A 145 -43.87 -33.61 10.04
CA LYS A 145 -44.10 -34.99 9.59
C LYS A 145 -42.93 -35.40 8.70
N ARG A 146 -42.33 -36.55 8.97
CA ARG A 146 -41.21 -37.12 8.21
C ARG A 146 -41.51 -38.59 7.91
N ASP A 147 -41.04 -39.07 6.76
CA ASP A 147 -41.25 -40.45 6.35
C ASP A 147 -40.35 -41.40 7.16
N THR A 148 -40.93 -42.48 7.64
CA THR A 148 -40.26 -43.51 8.45
C THR A 148 -40.25 -44.89 7.79
N LEU A 149 -40.84 -45.03 6.59
CA LEU A 149 -40.80 -46.25 5.79
C LEU A 149 -39.37 -46.79 5.56
N PRO A 150 -38.31 -45.95 5.39
CA PRO A 150 -36.95 -46.44 5.24
C PRO A 150 -36.41 -47.22 6.46
N PHE A 151 -36.94 -46.96 7.66
CA PHE A 151 -36.52 -47.65 8.90
C PHE A 151 -37.32 -48.93 9.15
N LEU A 152 -38.56 -49.00 8.66
CA LEU A 152 -39.43 -50.18 8.79
C LEU A 152 -39.04 -51.31 7.83
N ASN A 153 -38.42 -50.98 6.70
CA ASN A 153 -38.01 -51.94 5.67
C ASN A 153 -36.61 -52.54 5.89
N LYS A 154 -35.97 -52.33 7.05
CA LYS A 154 -34.78 -53.10 7.42
C LYS A 154 -35.21 -54.52 7.76
N ALA A 155 -35.13 -55.41 6.77
CA ALA A 155 -35.28 -56.84 6.97
C ALA A 155 -34.24 -57.29 8.01
N VAL A 156 -34.74 -57.84 9.11
CA VAL A 156 -33.96 -58.58 10.10
C VAL A 156 -33.48 -59.85 9.39
N TYR A 157 -32.20 -59.89 9.01
CA TYR A 157 -31.47 -61.13 8.71
C TYR A 157 -30.39 -61.30 9.76
#